data_AF-A0A7X8B2Z0-F1
#
_entry.id   AF-A0A7X8B2Z0-F1
#
_cell.length_a   1.000
_cell.length_b   1.000
_cell.length_c   1.000
_cell.angle_alpha   90.00
_cell.angle_beta   90.00
_cell.angle_gamma   90.00
#
_symmetry.space_group_name_H-M   'P 1'
#
loop_
_entity.id
_entity.type
_entity.pdbx_description
1 polymer ?
#
loop_
_entity_poly.entity_id
_entity_poly.type
_entity_poly.pdbx_seq_one_letter_code
_entity_poly.pdbx_strand_id
1 'polypeptide(L)'
;MSATIEEIMAAYEGQYPGRVHRQSTVPFSGSFGHYYFLSIFPTFENLAQITDQSQRAEVTLFQINNAYVIYVGNPHYATATFAIPVRDPEHRIVSFRWIAHTHPLDAAHRDEMISHGPTQSDLDALRTISARWGQSDSQIILCRGGRVERTVSFSLPPDEQVRP
;
A
#
# COMPACT_ATOMS: atom_id res chain seq x y z
N MET A 1 -1.38 13.37 21.33
CA MET A 1 -2.26 12.21 21.08
C MET A 1 -2.32 11.98 19.58
N SER A 2 -2.26 10.73 19.11
CA SER A 2 -2.40 10.40 17.69
C SER A 2 -3.86 10.47 17.24
N ALA A 3 -4.11 10.74 15.97
CA ALA A 3 -5.45 10.65 15.39
C ALA A 3 -5.97 9.21 15.39
N THR A 4 -7.27 9.06 15.68
CA THR A 4 -8.03 7.83 15.52
C THR A 4 -8.23 7.50 14.04
N ILE A 5 -8.62 6.25 13.76
CA ILE A 5 -8.97 5.82 12.39
C ILE A 5 -10.06 6.71 11.77
N GLU A 6 -11.03 7.15 12.58
CA GLU A 6 -12.18 7.94 12.11
C GLU A 6 -11.75 9.36 11.74
N GLU A 7 -10.81 9.93 12.49
CA GLU A 7 -10.23 11.24 12.19
C GLU A 7 -9.34 11.19 10.94
N ILE A 8 -8.57 10.11 10.77
CA ILE A 8 -7.75 9.91 9.55
C ILE A 8 -8.66 9.73 8.33
N MET A 9 -9.71 8.92 8.46
CA MET A 9 -10.72 8.73 7.41
C MET A 9 -11.37 10.05 6.99
N ALA A 10 -11.78 10.89 7.95
CA ALA A 10 -12.39 12.18 7.66
C ALA A 10 -11.43 13.13 6.92
N ALA A 11 -10.14 13.13 7.30
CA ALA A 11 -9.12 13.90 6.59
C ALA A 11 -8.94 13.40 5.15
N TYR A 12 -8.89 12.08 4.96
CA TYR A 12 -8.81 11.46 3.64
C TYR A 12 -10.05 11.76 2.79
N GLU A 13 -11.25 11.74 3.38
CA GLU A 13 -12.50 12.01 2.65
C GLU A 13 -12.55 13.48 2.18
N GLY A 14 -11.99 14.41 2.97
CA GLY A 14 -11.82 15.80 2.53
C GLY A 14 -10.89 15.96 1.32
N GLN A 15 -9.85 15.12 1.22
CA GLN A 15 -8.89 15.15 0.11
C GLN A 15 -9.31 14.29 -1.10
N TYR A 16 -10.03 13.19 -0.85
CA TYR A 16 -10.47 12.21 -1.85
C TYR A 16 -11.97 11.91 -1.73
N PRO A 17 -12.85 12.89 -2.00
CA PRO A 17 -14.29 12.73 -1.77
C PRO A 17 -14.88 11.55 -2.54
N GLY A 18 -15.69 10.74 -1.86
CA GLY A 18 -16.34 9.55 -2.41
C GLY A 18 -15.40 8.38 -2.69
N ARG A 19 -14.12 8.48 -2.26
CA ARG A 19 -13.10 7.44 -2.50
C ARG A 19 -12.62 6.75 -1.23
N VAL A 20 -13.14 7.12 -0.07
CA VAL A 20 -12.71 6.59 1.22
C VAL A 20 -13.81 5.73 1.83
N HIS A 21 -13.44 4.51 2.20
CA HIS A 21 -14.38 3.50 2.68
C HIS A 21 -13.91 2.91 3.99
N ARG A 22 -14.86 2.64 4.90
CA ARG A 22 -14.61 1.72 6.01
C ARG A 22 -14.93 0.31 5.54
N GLN A 23 -14.02 -0.61 5.79
CA GLN A 23 -14.20 -2.00 5.40
C GLN A 23 -14.10 -2.92 6.61
N SER A 24 -15.14 -3.74 6.82
CA SER A 24 -15.26 -4.64 7.98
C SER A 24 -14.99 -6.10 7.66
N THR A 25 -15.01 -6.47 6.38
CA THR A 25 -14.76 -7.83 5.90
C THR A 25 -13.58 -7.86 4.94
N VAL A 26 -12.76 -8.89 5.07
CA VAL A 26 -11.57 -9.13 4.26
C VAL A 26 -11.55 -10.63 3.89
N PRO A 27 -11.32 -11.00 2.62
CA PRO A 27 -11.09 -10.15 1.46
C PRO A 27 -12.37 -9.44 0.96
N PHE A 28 -12.20 -8.49 0.06
CA PHE A 28 -13.27 -7.74 -0.61
C PHE A 28 -12.89 -7.38 -2.06
N SER A 29 -13.88 -6.97 -2.86
CA SER A 29 -13.65 -6.38 -4.19
C SER A 29 -13.65 -4.85 -4.08
N GLY A 30 -12.54 -4.23 -4.46
CA GLY A 30 -12.36 -2.78 -4.38
C GLY A 30 -12.41 -2.08 -5.73
N SER A 31 -12.69 -0.78 -5.68
CA SER A 31 -12.73 0.13 -6.83
C SER A 31 -11.38 0.83 -7.02
N PHE A 32 -10.99 1.08 -8.27
CA PHE A 32 -9.68 1.67 -8.58
C PHE A 32 -9.56 3.11 -8.10
N GLY A 33 -8.45 3.43 -7.44
CA GLY A 33 -8.19 4.74 -6.85
C GLY A 33 -8.88 4.98 -5.51
N HIS A 34 -9.40 3.94 -4.86
CA HIS A 34 -10.08 4.04 -3.56
C HIS A 34 -9.22 3.56 -2.39
N TYR A 35 -9.51 4.13 -1.21
CA TYR A 35 -8.88 3.83 0.06
C TYR A 35 -9.84 3.10 0.98
N TYR A 36 -9.42 1.96 1.52
CA TYR A 36 -10.21 1.08 2.38
C TYR A 36 -9.54 0.98 3.74
N PHE A 37 -10.19 1.55 4.75
CA PHE A 37 -9.72 1.56 6.13
C PHE A 37 -10.20 0.32 6.87
N LEU A 38 -9.26 -0.37 7.52
CA LEU A 38 -9.44 -1.64 8.19
C LEU A 38 -9.08 -1.51 9.67
N SER A 39 -9.85 -2.19 10.52
CA SER A 39 -9.57 -2.28 11.96
C SER A 39 -8.68 -3.47 12.34
N ILE A 40 -8.40 -4.37 11.39
CA ILE A 40 -7.53 -5.54 11.57
C ILE A 40 -6.45 -5.55 10.50
N PHE A 41 -5.31 -6.15 10.81
CA PHE A 41 -4.26 -6.38 9.84
C PHE A 41 -4.71 -7.41 8.78
N PRO A 42 -4.76 -7.06 7.49
CA PRO A 42 -5.02 -8.04 6.44
C PRO A 42 -3.77 -8.87 6.17
N THR A 43 -3.91 -10.19 6.13
CA THR A 43 -2.80 -11.10 5.74
C THR A 43 -2.41 -10.92 4.27
N PHE A 44 -1.25 -11.43 3.86
CA PHE A 44 -0.84 -11.34 2.46
C PHE A 44 -1.73 -12.19 1.52
N GLU A 45 -2.29 -13.29 2.01
CA GLU A 45 -3.33 -14.04 1.30
C GLU A 45 -4.56 -13.19 1.05
N ASN A 46 -4.97 -12.38 2.04
CA ASN A 46 -6.08 -11.45 1.86
C ASN A 46 -5.75 -10.41 0.77
N LEU A 47 -4.52 -9.88 0.74
CA LEU A 47 -4.12 -8.93 -0.31
C LEU A 47 -4.15 -9.57 -1.70
N ALA A 48 -3.65 -10.79 -1.85
CA ALA A 48 -3.72 -11.54 -3.11
C ALA A 48 -5.18 -11.75 -3.57
N GLN A 49 -6.07 -12.12 -2.65
CA GLN A 49 -7.50 -12.28 -2.92
C GLN A 49 -8.17 -10.96 -3.33
N ILE A 50 -7.85 -9.85 -2.67
CA ILE A 50 -8.38 -8.52 -3.02
C ILE A 50 -7.90 -8.13 -4.42
N THR A 51 -6.62 -8.36 -4.75
CA THR A 51 -6.10 -8.10 -6.10
C THR A 51 -6.88 -8.88 -7.16
N ASP A 52 -7.12 -10.17 -6.94
CA ASP A 52 -7.88 -11.00 -7.88
C ASP A 52 -9.35 -10.53 -8.01
N GLN A 53 -10.01 -10.26 -6.88
CA GLN A 53 -11.40 -9.76 -6.83
C GLN A 53 -11.55 -8.34 -7.36
N SER A 54 -10.48 -7.56 -7.40
CA SER A 54 -10.43 -6.19 -7.90
C SER A 54 -9.87 -6.14 -9.32
N GLN A 55 -10.25 -7.11 -10.17
CA GLN A 55 -9.86 -7.16 -11.59
C GLN A 55 -8.34 -7.13 -11.81
N ARG A 56 -7.58 -7.77 -10.93
CA ARG A 56 -6.10 -7.80 -10.95
C ARG A 56 -5.47 -6.41 -10.80
N ALA A 57 -6.13 -5.49 -10.10
CA ALA A 57 -5.49 -4.27 -9.66
C ALA A 57 -4.45 -4.59 -8.58
N GLU A 58 -3.28 -3.99 -8.71
CA GLU A 58 -2.31 -3.97 -7.62
C GLU A 58 -2.91 -3.26 -6.40
N VAL A 59 -2.57 -3.77 -5.23
CA VAL A 59 -3.10 -3.33 -3.95
C VAL A 59 -1.93 -2.95 -3.07
N THR A 60 -1.96 -1.74 -2.52
CA THR A 60 -0.97 -1.27 -1.54
C THR A 60 -1.56 -1.34 -0.13
N LEU A 61 -0.84 -1.99 0.79
CA LEU A 61 -1.13 -1.95 2.22
C LEU A 61 -0.17 -1.00 2.93
N PHE A 62 -0.72 -0.04 3.67
CA PHE A 62 0.03 0.80 4.57
C PHE A 62 -0.70 1.00 5.90
N GLN A 63 0.03 1.53 6.89
CA GLN A 63 -0.48 1.84 8.20
C GLN A 63 -0.25 3.32 8.50
N ILE A 64 -1.28 3.98 9.03
CA ILE A 64 -1.22 5.37 9.50
C ILE A 64 -1.64 5.35 10.96
N ASN A 65 -0.75 5.76 11.88
CA ASN A 65 -0.96 5.53 13.31
C ASN A 65 -1.29 4.04 13.57
N ASN A 66 -2.53 3.75 13.98
CA ASN A 66 -3.04 2.40 14.21
C ASN A 66 -4.02 1.91 13.14
N ALA A 67 -4.30 2.72 12.11
CA ALA A 67 -5.23 2.39 11.03
C ALA A 67 -4.50 1.67 9.91
N TYR A 68 -4.97 0.49 9.51
CA TYR A 68 -4.53 -0.17 8.29
C TYR A 68 -5.35 0.34 7.12
N VAL A 69 -4.69 0.61 6.01
CA VAL A 69 -5.32 1.17 4.82
C VAL A 69 -4.86 0.38 3.61
N ILE A 70 -5.84 -0.06 2.84
CA ILE A 70 -5.63 -0.64 1.52
C ILE A 70 -5.96 0.42 0.47
N TYR A 71 -5.02 0.70 -0.40
CA TYR A 71 -5.27 1.44 -1.64
C TYR A 71 -5.37 0.46 -2.81
N VAL A 72 -6.44 0.53 -3.57
CA VAL A 72 -6.61 -0.29 -4.78
C VAL A 72 -6.17 0.54 -5.98
N GLY A 73 -5.09 0.10 -6.62
CA GLY A 73 -4.48 0.74 -7.76
C GLY A 73 -5.34 0.73 -9.03
N ASN A 74 -4.84 1.40 -10.05
CA ASN A 74 -5.36 1.22 -11.40
C ASN A 74 -4.73 -0.05 -12.01
N PRO A 75 -5.51 -0.92 -12.68
CA PRO A 75 -4.95 -2.06 -13.40
C PRO A 75 -3.90 -1.61 -14.41
N HIS A 76 -2.86 -2.42 -14.60
CA HIS A 76 -1.77 -2.19 -15.57
C HIS A 76 -0.81 -1.04 -15.26
N TYR A 77 -0.89 -0.43 -14.08
CA TYR A 77 0.10 0.53 -13.59
C TYR A 77 0.82 -0.08 -12.39
N ALA A 78 2.15 -0.20 -12.47
CA ALA A 78 2.99 -0.52 -11.32
C ALA A 78 2.77 0.57 -10.24
N THR A 79 2.14 0.19 -9.14
CA THR A 79 1.64 1.12 -8.13
C THR A 79 2.69 1.46 -7.10
N ALA A 80 3.46 2.50 -7.41
CA ALA A 80 4.09 3.38 -6.43
C ALA A 80 3.31 4.71 -6.27
N THR A 81 2.06 4.77 -6.74
CA THR A 81 1.28 6.00 -6.92
C THR A 81 0.18 6.19 -5.87
N PHE A 82 0.40 5.74 -4.64
CA PHE A 82 -0.47 6.12 -3.51
C PHE A 82 0.05 7.41 -2.85
N ALA A 83 -0.85 8.19 -2.27
CA ALA A 83 -0.46 9.42 -1.61
C ALA A 83 0.19 9.13 -0.26
N ILE A 84 1.49 9.42 -0.15
CA ILE A 84 2.19 9.40 1.14
C ILE A 84 1.70 10.59 1.97
N PRO A 85 1.10 10.37 3.16
CA PRO A 85 0.64 11.48 3.99
C PRO A 85 1.82 12.40 4.34
N VAL A 86 1.55 13.70 4.37
CA VAL A 86 2.49 14.67 4.95
C VAL A 86 2.45 14.49 6.46
N ARG A 87 3.61 14.59 7.12
CA ARG A 87 3.67 14.62 8.57
C ARG A 87 3.00 15.90 9.04
N ASP A 88 1.77 15.77 9.51
CA ASP A 88 0.93 16.90 9.84
C ASP A 88 0.54 16.85 11.33
N PRO A 89 1.06 17.78 12.16
CA PRO A 89 0.66 17.93 13.55
C PRO A 89 -0.84 18.23 13.71
N GLU A 90 -1.47 18.93 12.76
CA GLU A 90 -2.90 19.28 12.79
C GLU A 90 -3.77 18.03 12.62
N HIS A 91 -3.41 17.16 11.66
CA HIS A 91 -4.07 15.87 11.46
C HIS A 91 -3.59 14.77 12.41
N ARG A 92 -2.67 15.08 13.35
CA ARG A 92 -2.13 14.16 14.37
C ARG A 92 -1.68 12.82 13.78
N ILE A 93 -1.12 12.84 12.56
CA ILE A 93 -0.47 11.69 11.96
C ILE A 93 0.97 11.66 12.47
N VAL A 94 1.27 10.69 13.33
CA VAL A 94 2.56 10.59 14.02
C VAL A 94 3.40 9.42 13.53
N SER A 95 2.78 8.43 12.89
CA SER A 95 3.48 7.33 12.22
C SER A 95 2.82 6.98 10.89
N PHE A 96 3.65 6.55 9.96
CA PHE A 96 3.27 5.99 8.68
C PHE A 96 4.18 4.80 8.39
N ARG A 97 3.62 3.72 7.86
CA ARG A 97 4.39 2.58 7.36
C ARG A 97 3.80 2.01 6.08
N TRP A 98 4.55 1.98 4.99
CA TRP A 98 4.22 1.21 3.80
C TRP A 98 4.61 -0.26 3.98
N ILE A 99 3.65 -1.14 4.16
CA ILE A 99 3.89 -2.52 4.57
C ILE A 99 4.19 -3.40 3.35
N ALA A 100 3.33 -3.34 2.35
CA ALA A 100 3.47 -4.15 1.15
C ALA A 100 2.69 -3.56 -0.03
N HIS A 101 2.96 -4.04 -1.24
CA HIS A 101 2.02 -3.98 -2.35
C HIS A 101 1.97 -5.32 -3.10
N THR A 102 0.90 -5.60 -3.84
CA THR A 102 0.77 -6.81 -4.64
C THR A 102 1.17 -6.58 -6.09
N HIS A 103 1.58 -7.66 -6.76
CA HIS A 103 1.80 -7.70 -8.19
C HIS A 103 1.22 -8.99 -8.80
N PRO A 104 0.23 -8.92 -9.71
CA PRO A 104 -0.40 -10.10 -10.31
C PRO A 104 0.43 -10.68 -11.47
N LEU A 105 0.78 -11.97 -11.41
CA LEU A 105 1.70 -12.64 -12.34
C LEU A 105 1.09 -13.11 -13.69
N ASP A 106 -0.20 -12.84 -13.96
CA ASP A 106 -0.92 -13.42 -15.10
C ASP A 106 -0.95 -12.54 -16.37
N ALA A 107 -0.12 -11.50 -16.46
CA ALA A 107 0.05 -10.72 -17.69
C ALA A 107 1.14 -11.36 -18.57
N ALA A 108 0.73 -12.00 -19.66
CA ALA A 108 1.66 -12.49 -20.68
C ALA A 108 2.59 -11.35 -21.16
N HIS A 109 3.89 -11.49 -20.83
CA HIS A 109 5.04 -10.83 -21.46
C HIS A 109 5.30 -9.32 -21.26
N ARG A 110 4.62 -8.59 -20.35
CA ARG A 110 4.96 -7.16 -20.11
C ARG A 110 5.55 -6.83 -18.73
N ASP A 111 5.28 -7.62 -17.69
CA ASP A 111 5.65 -7.26 -16.32
C ASP A 111 6.62 -8.25 -15.63
N GLU A 112 7.35 -9.06 -16.42
CA GLU A 112 8.37 -10.00 -15.89
C GLU A 112 9.40 -9.31 -14.98
N MET A 113 9.70 -8.02 -15.19
CA MET A 113 10.64 -7.26 -14.35
C MET A 113 10.27 -7.21 -12.86
N ILE A 114 8.98 -7.15 -12.51
CA ILE A 114 8.54 -7.05 -11.10
C ILE A 114 8.63 -8.41 -10.40
N SER A 115 8.51 -9.50 -11.16
CA SER A 115 8.74 -10.85 -10.63
C SER A 115 10.19 -11.08 -10.18
N HIS A 116 11.12 -10.22 -10.60
CA HIS A 116 12.54 -10.27 -10.26
C HIS A 116 12.94 -9.38 -9.07
N GLY A 117 12.09 -8.46 -8.63
CA GLY A 117 12.43 -7.53 -7.55
C GLY A 117 11.67 -6.20 -7.62
N PRO A 118 12.05 -5.22 -6.76
CA PRO A 118 11.47 -3.88 -6.80
C PRO A 118 11.78 -3.16 -8.11
N THR A 119 10.80 -2.40 -8.58
CA THR A 119 10.97 -1.45 -9.67
C THR A 119 11.72 -0.20 -9.20
N GLN A 120 12.19 0.61 -10.15
CA GLN A 120 12.73 1.94 -9.82
C GLN A 120 11.68 2.80 -9.11
N SER A 121 10.40 2.70 -9.51
CA SER A 121 9.30 3.42 -8.88
C SER A 121 9.08 3.01 -7.42
N ASP A 122 9.25 1.73 -7.09
CA ASP A 122 9.19 1.26 -5.69
C ASP A 122 10.30 1.86 -4.85
N LEU A 123 11.52 1.89 -5.38
CA LEU A 123 12.67 2.48 -4.70
C LEU A 123 12.49 4.00 -4.54
N ASP A 124 11.97 4.71 -5.54
CA ASP A 124 11.73 6.15 -5.46
C ASP A 124 10.63 6.51 -4.45
N ALA A 125 9.56 5.71 -4.38
CA ALA A 125 8.55 5.83 -3.34
C ALA A 125 9.15 5.56 -1.96
N LEU A 126 9.96 4.50 -1.81
CA LEU A 126 10.59 4.17 -0.54
C LEU A 126 11.59 5.24 -0.09
N ARG A 127 12.33 5.88 -1.00
CA ARG A 127 13.18 7.05 -0.70
C ARG A 127 12.37 8.23 -0.18
N THR A 128 11.23 8.51 -0.82
CA THR A 128 10.32 9.58 -0.38
C THR A 128 9.76 9.29 1.02
N ILE A 129 9.42 8.03 1.29
CA ILE A 129 8.95 7.58 2.60
C ILE A 129 10.06 7.66 3.64
N SER A 130 11.27 7.18 3.34
CA SER A 130 12.45 7.24 4.19
C SER A 130 12.74 8.67 4.64
N ALA A 131 12.78 9.61 3.69
CA ALA A 131 13.02 11.02 3.97
C ALA A 131 11.97 11.68 4.88
N ARG A 132 10.72 11.19 4.88
CA ARG A 132 9.60 11.78 5.63
C ARG A 132 9.30 11.07 6.95
N TRP A 133 9.47 9.75 6.97
CA TRP A 133 8.96 8.85 8.01
C TRP A 133 10.02 7.88 8.54
N GLY A 134 11.24 7.88 7.99
CA GLY A 134 12.36 7.05 8.47
C GLY A 134 12.24 5.55 8.17
N GLN A 135 11.25 5.14 7.37
CA GLN A 135 11.12 3.75 6.93
C GLN A 135 12.01 3.49 5.71
N SER A 136 12.75 2.37 5.74
CA SER A 136 13.68 1.99 4.68
C SER A 136 13.44 0.59 4.10
N ASP A 137 12.36 -0.10 4.47
CA ASP A 137 12.00 -1.43 3.97
C ASP A 137 10.51 -1.53 3.57
N SER A 138 10.19 -2.39 2.61
CA SER A 138 8.81 -2.80 2.28
C SER A 138 8.80 -4.16 1.56
N GLN A 139 7.63 -4.61 1.10
CA GLN A 139 7.45 -5.92 0.48
C GLN A 139 6.61 -5.89 -0.80
N ILE A 140 6.92 -6.79 -1.72
CA ILE A 140 6.15 -7.06 -2.94
C ILE A 140 5.54 -8.45 -2.79
N ILE A 141 4.24 -8.56 -2.96
CA ILE A 141 3.49 -9.81 -2.91
C ILE A 141 3.16 -10.23 -4.33
N LEU A 142 3.95 -11.15 -4.88
CA LEU A 142 3.67 -11.75 -6.18
C LEU A 142 2.51 -12.73 -6.01
N CYS A 143 1.45 -12.53 -6.79
CA CYS A 143 0.21 -13.29 -6.63
C CYS A 143 -0.37 -13.80 -7.94
N ARG A 144 -1.13 -14.89 -7.87
CA ARG A 144 -1.80 -15.53 -9.02
C ARG A 144 -3.11 -16.16 -8.57
N GLY A 145 -4.21 -15.87 -9.28
CA GLY A 145 -5.54 -16.44 -8.99
C GLY A 145 -5.95 -16.34 -7.51
N GLY A 146 -5.70 -15.18 -6.88
CA GLY A 146 -6.02 -14.93 -5.47
C GLY A 146 -5.09 -15.59 -4.45
N ARG A 147 -3.92 -16.10 -4.86
CA ARG A 147 -2.94 -16.76 -3.98
C ARG A 147 -1.61 -16.04 -3.98
N VAL A 148 -0.90 -16.09 -2.86
CA VAL A 148 0.51 -15.64 -2.77
C VAL A 148 1.38 -16.72 -3.40
N GLU A 149 2.14 -16.34 -4.42
CA GLU A 149 3.14 -17.20 -5.04
C GLU A 149 4.51 -16.98 -4.38
N ARG A 150 4.85 -15.72 -4.11
CA ARG A 150 6.11 -15.33 -3.49
C ARG A 150 6.00 -13.95 -2.85
N THR A 151 6.73 -13.77 -1.74
CA THR A 151 6.99 -12.45 -1.15
C THR A 151 8.43 -12.05 -1.43
N VAL A 152 8.63 -10.81 -1.87
CA VAL A 152 9.95 -10.22 -2.12
C VAL A 152 10.12 -9.02 -1.21
N SER A 153 11.00 -9.13 -0.22
CA SER A 153 11.40 -7.99 0.60
C SER A 153 12.38 -7.11 -0.15
N PHE A 154 12.26 -5.79 0.02
CA PHE A 154 13.23 -4.83 -0.51
C PHE A 154 13.48 -3.71 0.50
N SER A 155 14.66 -3.12 0.41
CA SER A 155 15.10 -2.04 1.29
C SER A 155 16.00 -1.07 0.56
N LEU A 156 16.06 0.17 1.04
CA LEU A 156 17.05 1.13 0.56
C LEU A 156 18.47 0.70 0.95
N PRO A 157 19.48 0.98 0.10
CA PRO A 157 20.89 0.83 0.45
C PRO A 157 21.23 1.54 1.76
N PRO A 158 22.17 1.02 2.59
CA PRO A 158 22.49 1.60 3.90
C PRO A 158 22.84 3.10 3.90
N ASP A 159 23.42 3.60 2.82
CA ASP A 159 23.77 5.00 2.60
C ASP A 159 22.57 5.92 2.30
N GLU A 160 21.44 5.35 1.89
CA GLU A 160 20.18 6.06 1.64
C GLU A 160 19.19 5.96 2.82
N GLN A 161 19.55 5.25 3.90
CA GLN A 161 18.70 5.08 5.07
C GLN A 161 18.78 6.29 5.99
N VAL A 162 17.70 7.08 6.04
CA VAL A 162 17.55 8.16 7.02
C VAL A 162 17.22 7.53 8.36
N ARG A 163 18.18 7.58 9.31
CA ARG A 163 17.92 7.13 10.68
C ARG A 163 17.00 8.14 11.38
N PRO A 164 15.89 7.69 12.01
CA PRO A 164 14.98 8.57 12.74
C PRO A 164 15.63 9.22 13.96
#